data_AF-A0A8S0V7D3-F1
#
_entry.id   AF-A0A8S0V7D3-F1
#
_cell.length_a   1.000
_cell.length_b   1.000
_cell.length_c   1.000
_cell.angle_alpha   90.00
_cell.angle_beta   90.00
_cell.angle_gamma   90.00
#
_symmetry.space_group_name_H-M   'P 1'
#
loop_
_entity.id
_entity.type
_entity.pdbx_description
1 polymer ?
#
loop_
_entity_poly.entity_id
_entity_poly.type
_entity_poly.pdbx_seq_one_letter_code
_entity_poly.pdbx_strand_id
1 'polypeptide(L)'
;MQRVCVRDRDSERVEMVIFTSVEFQCLIPPCNFNIASSLSALPCRNFFPARVNYCNGQLIKHRQCRLRGILNNSRCRTRIFTSDMVREAGERIEDDSLLSEDLTGDSLDNKQVSNVPPKLQERDFTDTPYVPVYVMLPLGTINMECELVDPDELMNQLRTLKSVNVDGVMVDCWWGIVEANVPQQYNWSGYKMLFQMVHSLKLKLQVVMSFHECGGNVGDDVYIPLPQWIIEIGRKNPDIFFTDREGRRNHECLTWGIDKERVLRGRTAVEVYFDYMRSFRVEFDEFFEDGVISEIEIGLGPCGELRYPSYPAKHGWRYSGIGEFQCYDKYLMKSLEKAAEVRGHAFWGRGPDNAGSYNDKPHETRFFCDGGDYDSYYGRFFLNWYSRVLVDHGDRVLALANLAFEGTPVAAKLSGIHWWYKTASHAAELTAGFYNPCNRDGYAPIASMLKKHEAALNFTCVELRTLDQYEDFPEALADPEGLVWQVLNAAWDVSIPVASENALPCYDREGYNKILENAKPFNDPDGRHLSAFTYLRLSPDLMERCNFIEFERFVRRMHGEAISDLDELCQNKDTGNLADNM
;
A
#
# COMPACT_ATOMS: atom_id res chain seq x y z
N MET A 1 0.12 -7.79 48.89
CA MET A 1 -0.45 -9.14 49.10
C MET A 1 -1.16 -9.16 50.46
N GLN A 2 -2.47 -9.10 50.46
CA GLN A 2 -3.31 -9.44 51.62
C GLN A 2 -4.50 -10.21 51.06
N ARG A 3 -4.73 -11.43 51.55
CA ARG A 3 -5.82 -12.33 51.13
C ARG A 3 -6.96 -12.18 52.14
N VAL A 4 -8.15 -11.84 51.68
CA VAL A 4 -9.40 -12.01 52.46
C VAL A 4 -10.28 -12.96 51.67
N CYS A 5 -10.58 -14.13 52.24
CA CYS A 5 -11.54 -15.09 51.73
C CYS A 5 -12.93 -14.75 52.31
N VAL A 6 -13.91 -14.53 51.44
CA VAL A 6 -15.32 -14.65 51.80
C VAL A 6 -15.89 -15.80 50.99
N ARG A 7 -16.36 -16.85 51.68
CA ARG A 7 -17.11 -17.96 51.09
C ARG A 7 -18.56 -17.51 50.97
N ASP A 8 -19.11 -17.54 49.76
CA ASP A 8 -20.55 -17.71 49.57
C ASP A 8 -20.80 -19.09 48.96
N ARG A 9 -21.81 -19.79 49.48
CA ARG A 9 -22.21 -21.12 48.98
C ARG A 9 -23.26 -20.90 47.90
N ASP A 10 -23.15 -21.71 46.84
CA ASP A 10 -24.09 -21.81 45.72
C ASP A 10 -23.80 -20.92 44.51
N SER A 11 -22.71 -21.24 43.78
CA SER A 11 -22.61 -21.13 42.32
C SER A 11 -21.24 -21.65 41.82
N GLU A 12 -21.25 -22.62 40.91
CA GLU A 12 -20.06 -23.10 40.19
C GLU A 12 -19.70 -22.13 39.05
N ARG A 13 -18.74 -21.24 39.27
CA ARG A 13 -17.87 -20.64 38.24
C ARG A 13 -16.74 -19.85 38.90
N VAL A 14 -15.48 -20.15 38.55
CA VAL A 14 -14.30 -19.38 38.97
C VAL A 14 -13.90 -18.48 37.80
N GLU A 15 -14.30 -17.22 37.83
CA GLU A 15 -13.74 -16.17 36.95
C GLU A 15 -12.68 -15.39 37.72
N MET A 16 -11.49 -15.30 37.12
CA MET A 16 -10.37 -14.54 37.66
C MET A 16 -10.44 -13.10 37.13
N VAL A 17 -11.02 -12.19 37.92
CA VAL A 17 -11.05 -10.76 37.61
C VAL A 17 -9.92 -10.05 38.38
N ILE A 18 -8.95 -9.53 37.64
CA ILE A 18 -7.87 -8.68 38.19
C ILE A 18 -8.34 -7.23 38.10
N PHE A 19 -8.65 -6.60 39.24
CA PHE A 19 -8.83 -5.16 39.34
C PHE A 19 -7.49 -4.48 39.67
N THR A 20 -7.00 -3.61 38.79
CA THR A 20 -5.96 -2.64 39.10
C THR A 20 -6.61 -1.32 39.50
N SER A 21 -6.43 -0.94 40.77
CA SER A 21 -6.85 0.35 41.32
C SER A 21 -5.99 1.48 40.76
N VAL A 22 -6.60 2.44 40.08
CA VAL A 22 -5.99 3.73 39.75
C VAL A 22 -6.51 4.75 40.76
N GLU A 23 -5.63 5.22 41.65
CA GLU A 23 -5.92 6.33 42.56
C GLU A 23 -5.91 7.65 41.77
N PHE A 24 -7.04 8.35 41.79
CA PHE A 24 -7.17 9.74 41.36
C PHE A 24 -6.76 10.66 42.52
N GLN A 25 -5.71 11.46 42.34
CA GLN A 25 -5.48 12.65 43.15
C GLN A 25 -5.88 13.90 42.35
N CYS A 26 -6.96 14.55 42.83
CA CYS A 26 -7.37 15.88 42.43
C CYS A 26 -6.34 16.93 42.84
N LEU A 27 -5.93 17.79 41.91
CA LEU A 27 -5.35 19.10 42.22
C LEU A 27 -6.09 20.19 41.45
N ILE A 28 -6.75 21.06 42.21
CA ILE A 28 -7.45 22.28 41.82
C ILE A 28 -6.41 23.40 41.65
N PRO A 29 -6.47 24.27 40.62
CA PRO A 29 -5.63 25.46 40.55
C PRO A 29 -6.33 26.69 41.18
N PRO A 30 -5.59 27.64 41.78
CA PRO A 30 -6.17 28.93 42.13
C PRO A 30 -6.03 29.96 40.99
N CYS A 31 -7.12 30.65 40.69
CA CYS A 31 -7.13 31.90 39.95
C CYS A 31 -6.55 33.05 40.77
N ASN A 32 -5.86 34.00 40.13
CA ASN A 32 -6.06 35.43 40.40
C ASN A 32 -5.53 36.35 39.29
N PHE A 33 -6.14 37.53 39.24
CA PHE A 33 -6.32 38.49 38.14
C PHE A 33 -5.26 39.60 38.03
N ASN A 34 -5.19 40.20 36.81
CA ASN A 34 -4.93 41.61 36.40
C ASN A 34 -3.57 42.26 36.79
N ILE A 35 -2.90 43.10 35.97
CA ILE A 35 -3.31 44.37 35.35
C ILE A 35 -2.37 44.74 34.16
N ALA A 36 -2.89 45.62 33.29
CA ALA A 36 -2.48 46.05 31.97
C ALA A 36 -1.34 47.10 31.84
N SER A 37 -1.13 47.48 30.56
CA SER A 37 -0.58 48.73 29.97
C SER A 37 0.92 48.73 29.62
N SER A 38 1.42 49.35 28.55
CA SER A 38 0.90 49.81 27.25
C SER A 38 2.06 50.43 26.45
N LEU A 39 2.01 50.33 25.12
CA LEU A 39 2.50 51.29 24.09
C LEU A 39 4.02 51.61 23.98
N SER A 40 4.57 51.33 22.79
CA SER A 40 5.11 52.38 21.89
C SER A 40 5.36 51.84 20.47
N ALA A 41 4.89 52.58 19.48
CA ALA A 41 5.03 52.34 18.04
C ALA A 41 6.11 53.24 17.41
N LEU A 42 6.44 52.95 16.13
CA LEU A 42 7.01 53.78 15.03
C LEU A 42 8.38 53.26 14.45
N PRO A 43 8.76 53.58 13.18
CA PRO A 43 8.18 52.99 11.96
C PRO A 43 9.19 52.70 10.79
N CYS A 44 8.70 51.99 9.76
CA CYS A 44 9.01 52.06 8.31
C CYS A 44 10.45 51.98 7.76
N ARG A 45 10.72 51.00 6.87
CA ARG A 45 10.76 51.21 5.38
C ARG A 45 10.99 49.91 4.56
N ASN A 46 10.25 49.89 3.44
CA ASN A 46 10.12 48.93 2.34
C ASN A 46 11.41 48.42 1.67
N PHE A 47 11.38 47.19 1.13
CA PHE A 47 11.55 46.95 -0.33
C PHE A 47 11.21 45.50 -0.80
N PHE A 48 10.39 45.48 -1.87
CA PHE A 48 10.08 44.51 -2.95
C PHE A 48 9.33 43.17 -2.72
N PRO A 49 8.36 42.86 -3.62
CA PRO A 49 7.55 41.64 -3.60
C PRO A 49 8.15 40.53 -4.47
N ALA A 50 8.15 39.29 -3.97
CA ALA A 50 8.39 38.12 -4.81
C ALA A 50 7.09 37.79 -5.56
N ARG A 51 7.12 38.01 -6.88
CA ARG A 51 6.09 37.54 -7.81
C ARG A 51 6.08 36.01 -7.82
N VAL A 52 4.91 35.45 -7.54
CA VAL A 52 4.56 34.07 -7.83
C VAL A 52 4.46 33.92 -9.35
N ASN A 53 5.46 33.27 -9.95
CA ASN A 53 5.37 32.87 -11.35
C ASN A 53 4.66 31.52 -11.43
N TYR A 54 3.48 31.54 -12.05
CA TYR A 54 2.83 30.37 -12.61
C TYR A 54 3.75 29.79 -13.70
N CYS A 55 4.30 28.61 -13.46
CA CYS A 55 4.84 27.77 -14.52
C CYS A 55 3.73 26.81 -14.95
N ASN A 56 3.24 26.99 -16.18
CA ASN A 56 2.38 26.04 -16.88
C ASN A 56 3.07 24.67 -16.93
N GLY A 57 2.61 23.73 -16.11
CA GLY A 57 2.94 22.32 -16.26
C GLY A 57 2.20 21.78 -17.47
N GLN A 58 2.92 21.60 -18.58
CA GLN A 58 2.44 20.80 -19.70
C GLN A 58 2.30 19.35 -19.24
N LEU A 59 1.08 18.81 -19.37
CA LEU A 59 0.78 17.38 -19.34
C LEU A 59 1.74 16.67 -20.32
N ILE A 60 2.69 15.89 -19.81
CA ILE A 60 3.44 14.94 -20.62
C ILE A 60 2.52 13.73 -20.80
N LYS A 61 1.77 13.73 -21.91
CA LYS A 61 1.14 12.50 -22.43
C LYS A 61 2.27 11.51 -22.75
N HIS A 62 2.30 10.38 -22.07
CA HIS A 62 3.04 9.20 -22.53
C HIS A 62 2.47 8.80 -23.90
N ARG A 63 3.17 9.17 -24.98
CA ARG A 63 2.93 8.60 -26.30
C ARG A 63 3.68 7.28 -26.36
N GLN A 64 2.96 6.18 -26.49
CA GLN A 64 3.51 4.94 -27.04
C GLN A 64 4.14 5.24 -28.40
N CYS A 65 5.46 5.24 -28.48
CA CYS A 65 6.18 5.30 -29.73
C CYS A 65 6.31 3.88 -30.30
N ARG A 66 5.38 3.49 -31.17
CA ARG A 66 5.63 2.43 -32.16
C ARG A 66 6.72 2.92 -33.13
N LEU A 67 7.92 2.38 -33.05
CA LEU A 67 8.96 2.57 -34.05
C LEU A 67 9.27 1.23 -34.71
N ARG A 68 8.91 1.12 -35.99
CA ARG A 68 9.33 0.06 -36.91
C ARG A 68 10.86 0.09 -37.04
N GLY A 69 11.53 -0.91 -36.49
CA GLY A 69 12.96 -1.16 -36.69
C GLY A 69 13.18 -2.06 -37.91
N ILE A 70 13.86 -1.52 -38.91
CA ILE A 70 14.35 -2.21 -40.10
C ILE A 70 15.49 -3.16 -39.70
N LEU A 71 15.40 -4.41 -40.15
CA LEU A 71 16.44 -5.45 -40.03
C LEU A 71 17.80 -4.93 -40.51
N ASN A 72 18.84 -5.09 -39.70
CA ASN A 72 20.20 -5.21 -40.20
C ASN A 72 20.99 -6.26 -39.39
N ASN A 73 21.51 -7.20 -40.16
CA ASN A 73 22.23 -8.39 -39.73
C ASN A 73 23.67 -8.01 -39.34
N SER A 74 24.09 -8.27 -38.10
CA SER A 74 25.51 -8.34 -37.78
C SER A 74 25.78 -9.41 -36.72
N ARG A 75 26.47 -10.47 -37.16
CA ARG A 75 26.99 -11.57 -36.34
C ARG A 75 28.00 -11.02 -35.33
N CYS A 76 27.85 -11.39 -34.06
CA CYS A 76 28.97 -11.44 -33.12
C CYS A 76 28.99 -12.78 -32.37
N ARG A 77 30.13 -13.44 -32.40
CA ARG A 77 30.40 -14.77 -31.83
C ARG A 77 30.74 -14.63 -30.35
N THR A 78 30.02 -15.35 -29.48
CA THR A 78 30.40 -15.49 -28.06
C THR A 78 31.07 -16.85 -27.86
N ARG A 79 32.30 -16.82 -27.34
CA ARG A 79 33.07 -17.99 -26.90
C ARG A 79 32.58 -18.42 -25.52
N ILE A 80 32.26 -19.71 -25.39
CA ILE A 80 31.99 -20.39 -24.12
C ILE A 80 33.34 -20.74 -23.48
N PHE A 81 33.52 -20.38 -22.22
CA PHE A 81 34.57 -20.97 -21.36
C PHE A 81 33.92 -22.03 -20.48
N THR A 82 34.39 -23.26 -20.65
CA THR A 82 34.13 -24.41 -19.79
C THR A 82 35.06 -24.35 -18.57
N SER A 83 34.54 -24.74 -17.41
CA SER A 83 35.35 -25.16 -16.26
C SER A 83 34.93 -26.58 -15.91
N ASP A 84 35.92 -27.44 -15.78
CA ASP A 84 35.82 -28.89 -15.74
C ASP A 84 36.15 -29.44 -14.34
N MET A 85 35.40 -30.49 -13.97
CA MET A 85 35.70 -31.62 -13.06
C MET A 85 35.82 -31.42 -11.54
N VAL A 86 35.02 -32.19 -10.77
CA VAL A 86 35.47 -33.36 -9.96
C VAL A 86 34.32 -34.39 -9.75
N ARG A 87 34.56 -35.61 -10.27
CA ARG A 87 34.14 -36.99 -9.90
C ARG A 87 32.82 -37.27 -9.16
N GLU A 88 32.00 -38.12 -9.79
CA GLU A 88 31.31 -39.25 -9.15
C GLU A 88 31.37 -40.51 -10.04
N ALA A 89 31.24 -41.68 -9.40
CA ALA A 89 31.54 -43.01 -9.93
C ALA A 89 30.29 -43.89 -10.00
N GLY A 90 30.22 -44.77 -11.01
CA GLY A 90 29.30 -45.93 -11.12
C GLY A 90 27.85 -45.56 -11.45
N GLU A 91 27.06 -46.27 -12.24
CA GLU A 91 27.11 -47.60 -12.85
C GLU A 91 26.24 -47.60 -14.12
N ARG A 92 26.47 -48.56 -15.01
CA ARG A 92 25.71 -48.81 -16.26
C ARG A 92 24.53 -49.74 -16.00
N ILE A 93 23.43 -49.53 -16.74
CA ILE A 93 22.53 -50.56 -17.28
C ILE A 93 22.11 -49.99 -18.66
N GLU A 94 22.69 -50.42 -19.79
CA GLU A 94 22.22 -51.49 -20.69
C GLU A 94 20.70 -51.44 -20.96
N ASP A 95 20.13 -51.67 -22.12
CA ASP A 95 20.47 -51.80 -23.53
C ASP A 95 19.07 -52.10 -24.11
N ASP A 96 18.61 -51.46 -25.17
CA ASP A 96 18.16 -52.26 -26.31
C ASP A 96 17.79 -51.39 -27.50
N SER A 97 18.01 -52.03 -28.63
CA SER A 97 18.28 -51.46 -29.91
C SER A 97 17.45 -52.21 -30.95
N LEU A 98 17.47 -51.70 -32.19
CA LEU A 98 17.27 -52.44 -33.44
C LEU A 98 15.81 -52.75 -33.85
N LEU A 99 15.32 -52.10 -34.93
CA LEU A 99 15.29 -52.54 -36.35
C LEU A 99 13.80 -52.67 -36.76
N SER A 100 13.30 -52.47 -37.98
CA SER A 100 13.83 -52.12 -39.30
C SER A 100 12.64 -51.74 -40.20
N GLU A 101 12.92 -50.91 -41.22
CA GLU A 101 12.44 -50.98 -42.62
C GLU A 101 10.93 -51.08 -42.93
N ASP A 102 10.42 -50.10 -43.70
CA ASP A 102 10.19 -50.34 -45.13
C ASP A 102 9.97 -49.04 -45.93
N LEU A 103 10.55 -49.01 -47.13
CA LEU A 103 10.39 -47.97 -48.16
C LEU A 103 9.20 -48.30 -49.05
N THR A 104 8.40 -47.28 -49.44
CA THR A 104 8.04 -46.96 -50.84
C THR A 104 6.89 -45.95 -50.91
N GLY A 105 6.97 -45.00 -51.84
CA GLY A 105 5.81 -44.27 -52.36
C GLY A 105 5.93 -42.76 -52.38
N ASP A 106 6.47 -42.23 -53.48
CA ASP A 106 6.31 -40.83 -53.90
C ASP A 106 4.83 -40.44 -53.97
N SER A 107 4.45 -39.34 -53.29
CA SER A 107 3.69 -38.26 -53.93
C SER A 107 3.69 -37.00 -53.06
N LEU A 108 4.10 -35.90 -53.69
CA LEU A 108 4.10 -34.55 -53.17
C LEU A 108 2.67 -34.09 -52.90
N ASP A 109 2.36 -33.73 -51.66
CA ASP A 109 1.30 -32.79 -51.35
C ASP A 109 1.79 -31.78 -50.31
N ASN A 110 2.20 -30.62 -50.83
CA ASN A 110 2.51 -29.42 -50.07
C ASN A 110 1.23 -28.93 -49.37
N LYS A 111 1.04 -29.30 -48.11
CA LYS A 111 0.21 -28.50 -47.19
C LYS A 111 1.14 -27.75 -46.24
N GLN A 112 1.28 -26.46 -46.54
CA GLN A 112 1.76 -25.47 -45.58
C GLN A 112 0.96 -25.62 -44.28
N VAL A 113 1.57 -26.24 -43.27
CA VAL A 113 1.12 -26.09 -41.90
C VAL A 113 1.42 -24.64 -41.55
N SER A 114 0.39 -23.80 -41.56
CA SER A 114 0.44 -22.50 -40.94
C SER A 114 0.75 -22.71 -39.46
N ASN A 115 2.02 -22.53 -39.08
CA ASN A 115 2.44 -22.38 -37.69
C ASN A 115 1.86 -21.08 -37.15
N VAL A 116 0.56 -21.11 -36.85
CA VAL A 116 -0.06 -20.17 -35.93
C VAL A 116 0.48 -20.56 -34.55
N PRO A 117 1.16 -19.66 -33.81
CA PRO A 117 1.51 -19.94 -32.43
C PRO A 117 0.21 -20.35 -31.70
N PRO A 118 0.18 -21.41 -30.89
CA PRO A 118 -1.02 -21.72 -30.12
C PRO A 118 -1.41 -20.45 -29.37
N LYS A 119 -2.61 -19.90 -29.65
CA LYS A 119 -3.19 -18.86 -28.80
C LYS A 119 -3.13 -19.45 -27.38
N LEU A 120 -2.36 -18.84 -26.50
CA LEU A 120 -2.32 -19.22 -25.08
C LEU A 120 -3.78 -19.22 -24.62
N GLN A 121 -4.31 -20.41 -24.36
CA GLN A 121 -5.69 -20.58 -23.97
C GLN A 121 -5.81 -19.95 -22.59
N GLU A 122 -6.59 -18.87 -22.48
CA GLU A 122 -6.76 -18.20 -21.21
C GLU A 122 -7.35 -19.17 -20.19
N ARG A 123 -6.89 -19.07 -18.94
CA ARG A 123 -7.44 -19.85 -17.84
C ARG A 123 -8.93 -19.57 -17.69
N ASP A 124 -9.71 -20.64 -17.58
CA ASP A 124 -11.11 -20.57 -17.20
C ASP A 124 -11.23 -20.36 -15.68
N PHE A 125 -12.05 -19.37 -15.29
CA PHE A 125 -12.33 -19.03 -13.89
C PHE A 125 -13.77 -19.39 -13.50
N THR A 126 -14.53 -20.04 -14.37
CA THR A 126 -15.87 -20.55 -14.06
C THR A 126 -15.81 -21.47 -12.85
N ASP A 127 -16.79 -21.35 -11.94
CA ASP A 127 -16.91 -22.12 -10.69
C ASP A 127 -15.75 -21.94 -9.68
N THR A 128 -14.89 -20.94 -9.88
CA THR A 128 -13.88 -20.55 -8.86
C THR A 128 -14.52 -19.74 -7.73
N PRO A 129 -13.92 -19.68 -6.52
CA PRO A 129 -14.50 -18.96 -5.37
C PRO A 129 -14.79 -17.49 -5.68
N TYR A 130 -15.96 -16.99 -5.28
CA TYR A 130 -16.34 -15.59 -5.49
C TYR A 130 -15.39 -14.62 -4.77
N VAL A 131 -14.80 -13.66 -5.50
CA VAL A 131 -13.99 -12.57 -4.93
C VAL A 131 -14.72 -11.25 -5.21
N PRO A 132 -15.19 -10.52 -4.17
CA PRO A 132 -15.89 -9.27 -4.37
C PRO A 132 -14.95 -8.21 -4.95
N VAL A 133 -15.49 -7.41 -5.88
CA VAL A 133 -14.78 -6.32 -6.56
C VAL A 133 -15.34 -4.99 -6.10
N TYR A 134 -14.46 -4.15 -5.56
CA TYR A 134 -14.73 -2.76 -5.24
C TYR A 134 -14.02 -1.83 -6.22
N VAL A 135 -14.50 -0.60 -6.35
CA VAL A 135 -13.82 0.44 -7.13
C VAL A 135 -13.53 1.64 -6.24
N MET A 136 -12.27 2.06 -6.21
CA MET A 136 -11.87 3.26 -5.46
C MET A 136 -12.44 4.50 -6.15
N LEU A 137 -13.11 5.37 -5.38
CA LEU A 137 -13.65 6.64 -5.88
C LEU A 137 -12.54 7.66 -6.14
N PRO A 138 -12.75 8.72 -6.97
CA PRO A 138 -11.79 9.82 -7.15
C PRO A 138 -11.29 10.40 -5.82
N LEU A 139 -10.01 10.78 -5.74
CA LEU A 139 -9.41 11.33 -4.50
C LEU A 139 -10.17 12.58 -4.01
N GLY A 140 -10.60 13.42 -4.97
CA GLY A 140 -11.35 14.66 -4.75
C GLY A 140 -12.87 14.50 -4.71
N THR A 141 -13.42 13.31 -4.45
CA THR A 141 -14.88 13.13 -4.34
C THR A 141 -15.49 14.07 -3.29
N ILE A 142 -14.77 14.33 -2.18
CA ILE A 142 -15.15 15.32 -1.18
C ILE A 142 -14.15 16.49 -1.25
N ASN A 143 -14.67 17.72 -1.33
CA ASN A 143 -13.84 18.94 -1.35
C ASN A 143 -13.37 19.37 0.06
N MET A 144 -12.53 20.42 0.14
CA MET A 144 -11.96 20.91 1.41
C MET A 144 -13.01 21.47 2.38
N GLU A 145 -14.19 21.83 1.88
CA GLU A 145 -15.34 22.29 2.67
C GLU A 145 -16.21 21.14 3.20
N CYS A 146 -15.83 19.89 2.92
CA CYS A 146 -16.59 18.66 3.20
C CYS A 146 -17.95 18.62 2.46
N GLU A 147 -17.92 18.97 1.18
CA GLU A 147 -19.05 18.88 0.26
C GLU A 147 -18.75 17.84 -0.82
N LEU A 148 -19.80 17.11 -1.25
CA LEU A 148 -19.70 16.13 -2.32
C LEU A 148 -19.59 16.83 -3.67
N VAL A 149 -18.53 16.53 -4.42
CA VAL A 149 -18.28 17.09 -5.75
C VAL A 149 -19.13 16.36 -6.80
N ASP A 150 -19.81 17.13 -7.64
CA ASP A 150 -20.65 16.67 -8.76
C ASP A 150 -21.53 15.43 -8.47
N PRO A 151 -22.49 15.52 -7.51
CA PRO A 151 -23.28 14.36 -7.07
C PRO A 151 -24.05 13.65 -8.19
N ASP A 152 -24.57 14.39 -9.17
CA ASP A 152 -25.35 13.81 -10.28
C ASP A 152 -24.47 12.94 -11.19
N GLU A 153 -23.25 13.39 -11.48
CA GLU A 153 -22.30 12.64 -12.31
C GLU A 153 -21.83 11.39 -11.57
N LEU A 154 -21.45 11.55 -10.29
CA LEU A 154 -21.07 10.41 -9.47
C LEU A 154 -22.21 9.39 -9.36
N MET A 155 -23.46 9.83 -9.19
CA MET A 155 -24.61 8.93 -9.16
C MET A 155 -24.74 8.11 -10.44
N ASN A 156 -24.49 8.72 -11.61
CA ASN A 156 -24.52 8.02 -12.89
C ASN A 156 -23.36 7.01 -13.01
N GLN A 157 -22.16 7.38 -12.59
CA GLN A 157 -21.01 6.49 -12.56
C GLN A 157 -21.24 5.29 -11.64
N LEU A 158 -21.79 5.51 -10.43
CA LEU A 158 -22.15 4.44 -9.50
C LEU A 158 -23.22 3.50 -10.07
N ARG A 159 -24.23 4.02 -10.79
CA ARG A 159 -25.21 3.18 -11.51
C ARG A 159 -24.55 2.32 -12.59
N THR A 160 -23.61 2.88 -13.33
CA THR A 160 -22.84 2.16 -14.35
C THR A 160 -22.00 1.05 -13.73
N LEU A 161 -21.28 1.31 -12.63
CA LEU A 161 -20.57 0.27 -11.88
C LEU A 161 -21.52 -0.83 -11.37
N LYS A 162 -22.67 -0.44 -10.81
CA LYS A 162 -23.67 -1.41 -10.33
C LYS A 162 -24.23 -2.29 -11.46
N SER A 163 -24.34 -1.75 -12.67
CA SER A 163 -24.88 -2.48 -13.83
C SER A 163 -24.03 -3.67 -14.29
N VAL A 164 -22.73 -3.66 -13.94
CA VAL A 164 -21.77 -4.75 -14.21
C VAL A 164 -21.44 -5.55 -12.96
N ASN A 165 -22.34 -5.51 -11.97
CA ASN A 165 -22.26 -6.27 -10.70
C ASN A 165 -21.09 -5.93 -9.78
N VAL A 166 -20.47 -4.74 -9.89
CA VAL A 166 -19.52 -4.29 -8.85
C VAL A 166 -20.18 -4.37 -7.47
N ASP A 167 -19.45 -4.93 -6.50
CA ASP A 167 -19.95 -5.22 -5.16
C ASP A 167 -20.09 -3.95 -4.32
N GLY A 168 -19.14 -3.03 -4.49
CA GLY A 168 -19.09 -1.80 -3.72
C GLY A 168 -18.06 -0.79 -4.21
N VAL A 169 -17.86 0.25 -3.41
CA VAL A 169 -16.83 1.27 -3.67
C VAL A 169 -15.96 1.49 -2.44
N MET A 170 -14.76 1.98 -2.66
CA MET A 170 -13.82 2.37 -1.59
C MET A 170 -13.62 3.89 -1.60
N VAL A 171 -13.60 4.51 -0.42
CA VAL A 171 -13.42 5.96 -0.30
C VAL A 171 -12.52 6.34 0.87
N ASP A 172 -11.66 7.34 0.63
CA ASP A 172 -10.85 8.00 1.65
C ASP A 172 -11.70 8.94 2.51
N CYS A 173 -11.76 8.70 3.81
CA CYS A 173 -12.20 9.66 4.82
C CYS A 173 -11.00 10.50 5.29
N TRP A 174 -10.80 11.64 4.63
CA TRP A 174 -9.64 12.51 4.85
C TRP A 174 -9.71 13.21 6.20
N TRP A 175 -8.71 12.95 7.06
CA TRP A 175 -8.60 13.63 8.34
C TRP A 175 -8.51 15.15 8.18
N GLY A 176 -7.75 15.60 7.17
CA GLY A 176 -7.56 17.00 6.82
C GLY A 176 -8.83 17.78 6.43
N ILE A 177 -9.87 17.07 5.98
CA ILE A 177 -11.17 17.67 5.63
C ILE A 177 -12.10 17.66 6.84
N VAL A 178 -12.22 16.50 7.48
CA VAL A 178 -13.25 16.27 8.51
C VAL A 178 -12.94 16.99 9.82
N GLU A 179 -11.68 17.01 10.28
CA GLU A 179 -11.26 17.71 11.51
C GLU A 179 -10.36 18.93 11.17
N ALA A 180 -10.61 19.59 10.04
CA ALA A 180 -9.70 20.53 9.39
C ALA A 180 -9.17 21.65 10.31
N ASN A 181 -10.06 22.33 11.03
CA ASN A 181 -9.74 23.62 11.66
C ASN A 181 -9.55 23.54 13.18
N VAL A 182 -10.41 22.78 13.86
CA VAL A 182 -10.48 22.75 15.33
C VAL A 182 -10.46 21.30 15.81
N PRO A 183 -9.59 20.95 16.77
CA PRO A 183 -9.62 19.66 17.45
C PRO A 183 -11.03 19.26 17.89
N GLN A 184 -11.44 18.03 17.58
CA GLN A 184 -12.71 17.41 17.94
C GLN A 184 -13.96 18.09 17.38
N GLN A 185 -13.82 18.91 16.34
CA GLN A 185 -14.94 19.39 15.54
C GLN A 185 -14.93 18.67 14.20
N TYR A 186 -15.75 17.63 14.11
CA TYR A 186 -15.84 16.76 12.94
C TYR A 186 -16.99 17.21 12.04
N ASN A 187 -16.68 17.46 10.77
CA ASN A 187 -17.69 17.67 9.73
C ASN A 187 -17.73 16.45 8.81
N TRP A 188 -18.87 15.76 8.79
CA TRP A 188 -19.11 14.56 7.99
C TRP A 188 -20.14 14.77 6.87
N SER A 189 -20.56 16.02 6.61
CA SER A 189 -21.70 16.33 5.72
C SER A 189 -21.58 15.72 4.32
N GLY A 190 -20.44 15.89 3.67
CA GLY A 190 -20.21 15.38 2.31
C GLY A 190 -20.19 13.86 2.26
N TYR A 191 -19.54 13.23 3.25
CA TYR A 191 -19.50 11.77 3.38
C TYR A 191 -20.88 11.17 3.64
N LYS A 192 -21.72 11.84 4.43
CA LYS A 192 -23.10 11.41 4.67
C LYS A 192 -23.93 11.38 3.39
N MET A 193 -23.82 12.42 2.57
CA MET A 193 -24.49 12.45 1.27
C MET A 193 -23.99 11.33 0.34
N LEU A 194 -22.67 11.11 0.31
CA LEU A 194 -22.06 10.02 -0.46
C LEU A 194 -22.57 8.64 -0.02
N PHE A 195 -22.57 8.38 1.28
CA PHE A 195 -22.94 7.06 1.81
C PHE A 195 -24.42 6.77 1.58
N GLN A 196 -25.28 7.80 1.65
CA GLN A 196 -26.70 7.69 1.25
C GLN A 196 -26.86 7.31 -0.22
N MET A 197 -26.05 7.87 -1.13
CA MET A 197 -26.07 7.51 -2.55
C MET A 197 -25.65 6.05 -2.77
N VAL A 198 -24.54 5.64 -2.18
CA VAL A 198 -24.02 4.25 -2.23
C VAL A 198 -25.07 3.27 -1.68
N HIS A 199 -25.66 3.59 -0.52
CA HIS A 199 -26.71 2.78 0.10
C HIS A 199 -27.95 2.66 -0.80
N SER A 200 -28.39 3.76 -1.42
CA SER A 200 -29.57 3.76 -2.31
C SER A 200 -29.42 2.84 -3.54
N LEU A 201 -28.17 2.60 -3.97
CA LEU A 201 -27.82 1.70 -5.07
C LEU A 201 -27.52 0.27 -4.62
N LYS A 202 -27.60 -0.02 -3.31
CA LYS A 202 -27.26 -1.32 -2.72
C LYS A 202 -25.84 -1.75 -3.10
N LEU A 203 -24.92 -0.78 -3.10
CA LEU A 203 -23.48 -1.02 -3.15
C LEU A 203 -22.95 -1.11 -1.71
N LYS A 204 -21.91 -1.92 -1.51
CA LYS A 204 -21.15 -1.95 -0.27
C LYS A 204 -20.13 -0.82 -0.23
N LEU A 205 -19.60 -0.54 0.95
CA LEU A 205 -18.66 0.53 1.18
C LEU A 205 -17.45 0.03 1.98
N GLN A 206 -16.26 0.21 1.41
CA GLN A 206 -15.00 0.16 2.15
C GLN A 206 -14.58 1.59 2.46
N VAL A 207 -14.17 1.86 3.69
CA VAL A 207 -13.80 3.21 4.11
C VAL A 207 -12.38 3.23 4.64
N VAL A 208 -11.57 4.16 4.14
CA VAL A 208 -10.21 4.39 4.64
C VAL A 208 -10.22 5.51 5.68
N MET A 209 -9.69 5.24 6.86
CA MET A 209 -9.38 6.28 7.85
C MET A 209 -8.06 6.96 7.44
N SER A 210 -8.15 7.97 6.57
CA SER A 210 -6.99 8.57 5.89
C SER A 210 -6.32 9.63 6.78
N PHE A 211 -5.49 9.17 7.73
CA PHE A 211 -4.67 9.99 8.62
C PHE A 211 -3.39 10.55 7.98
N HIS A 212 -3.43 10.77 6.67
CA HIS A 212 -2.32 11.21 5.85
C HIS A 212 -2.75 12.30 4.86
N GLU A 213 -1.76 13.01 4.32
CA GLU A 213 -1.95 13.97 3.23
C GLU A 213 -2.19 13.25 1.90
N CYS A 214 -3.16 13.73 1.13
CA CYS A 214 -3.25 13.45 -0.30
C CYS A 214 -2.41 14.48 -1.06
N GLY A 215 -1.57 14.04 -1.98
CA GLY A 215 -0.79 14.93 -2.84
C GLY A 215 0.71 14.67 -2.71
N GLY A 216 1.38 14.52 -3.84
CA GLY A 216 2.84 14.37 -3.91
C GLY A 216 3.32 12.93 -4.06
N ASN A 217 2.41 11.95 -4.05
CA ASN A 217 2.67 10.60 -4.50
C ASN A 217 2.22 10.42 -5.96
N VAL A 218 2.66 9.32 -6.58
CA VAL A 218 2.27 8.99 -7.96
C VAL A 218 0.77 8.69 -7.98
N GLY A 219 0.03 9.38 -8.85
CA GLY A 219 -1.42 9.21 -8.99
C GLY A 219 -2.28 10.24 -8.24
N ASP A 220 -1.67 11.07 -7.38
CA ASP A 220 -2.40 12.14 -6.69
C ASP A 220 -2.64 13.33 -7.62
N ASP A 221 -3.91 13.60 -7.93
CA ASP A 221 -4.34 14.76 -8.73
C ASP A 221 -4.92 15.91 -7.87
N VAL A 222 -5.13 15.66 -6.58
CA VAL A 222 -5.61 16.64 -5.59
C VAL A 222 -4.61 16.78 -4.43
N TYR A 223 -4.70 17.93 -3.75
CA TYR A 223 -3.88 18.23 -2.57
C TYR A 223 -4.78 18.43 -1.35
N ILE A 224 -4.72 17.50 -0.40
CA ILE A 224 -5.48 17.50 0.84
C ILE A 224 -4.48 17.31 2.00
N PRO A 225 -4.04 18.40 2.68
CA PRO A 225 -3.05 18.31 3.75
C PRO A 225 -3.64 17.69 5.02
N LEU A 226 -2.77 17.37 5.99
CA LEU A 226 -3.20 17.15 7.38
C LEU A 226 -3.96 18.38 7.94
N PRO A 227 -4.76 18.23 9.01
CA PRO A 227 -5.52 19.35 9.57
C PRO A 227 -4.67 20.59 9.86
N GLN A 228 -5.23 21.76 9.61
CA GLN A 228 -4.53 23.03 9.75
C GLN A 228 -3.96 23.23 11.17
N TRP A 229 -4.70 22.78 12.19
CA TRP A 229 -4.25 22.86 13.59
C TRP A 229 -3.04 21.96 13.89
N ILE A 230 -2.85 20.85 13.15
CA ILE A 230 -1.65 20.00 13.21
C ILE A 230 -0.48 20.70 12.54
N ILE A 231 -0.69 21.27 11.35
CA ILE A 231 0.34 22.03 10.63
C ILE A 231 0.86 23.19 11.49
N GLU A 232 -0.02 23.89 12.21
CA GLU A 232 0.37 24.94 13.16
C GLU A 232 1.22 24.44 14.33
N ILE A 233 0.94 23.25 14.85
CA ILE A 233 1.78 22.61 15.89
C ILE A 233 3.13 22.25 15.29
N GLY A 234 3.15 21.69 14.08
CA GLY A 234 4.37 21.31 13.37
C GLY A 234 5.32 22.48 13.10
N ARG A 235 4.79 23.68 12.86
CA ARG A 235 5.63 24.91 12.76
C ARG A 235 6.38 25.23 14.04
N LYS A 236 5.83 24.89 15.21
CA LYS A 236 6.45 25.13 16.53
C LYS A 236 7.29 23.94 17.00
N ASN A 237 6.86 22.73 16.65
CA ASN A 237 7.53 21.48 16.97
C ASN A 237 7.63 20.63 15.69
N PRO A 238 8.65 20.84 14.85
CA PRO A 238 8.80 20.10 13.58
C PRO A 238 9.02 18.60 13.77
N ASP A 239 9.43 18.16 14.97
CA ASP A 239 9.62 16.76 15.29
C ASP A 239 8.30 15.97 15.47
N ILE A 240 7.13 16.56 15.21
CA ILE A 240 5.89 15.75 15.07
C ILE A 240 5.83 15.01 13.73
N PHE A 241 6.77 15.25 12.83
CA PHE A 241 6.85 14.70 11.50
C PHE A 241 8.08 13.81 11.35
N PHE A 242 7.97 12.80 10.48
CA PHE A 242 9.11 11.98 10.11
C PHE A 242 10.23 12.83 9.51
N THR A 243 11.46 12.44 9.82
CA THR A 243 12.64 13.26 9.53
C THR A 243 13.76 12.37 9.02
N ASP A 244 14.36 12.79 7.91
CA ASP A 244 15.53 12.12 7.33
C ASP A 244 16.84 12.60 7.97
N ARG A 245 17.96 12.03 7.53
CA ARG A 245 19.28 12.34 8.10
C ARG A 245 19.69 13.81 7.92
N GLU A 246 19.23 14.45 6.84
CA GLU A 246 19.50 15.86 6.56
C GLU A 246 18.60 16.82 7.36
N GLY A 247 17.63 16.29 8.10
CA GLY A 247 16.69 17.07 8.89
C GLY A 247 15.47 17.57 8.11
N ARG A 248 15.25 17.09 6.87
CA ARG A 248 14.07 17.42 6.06
C ARG A 248 12.85 16.73 6.67
N ARG A 249 11.72 17.44 6.71
CA ARG A 249 10.49 17.02 7.40
C ARG A 249 9.44 16.57 6.40
N ASN A 250 8.96 15.34 6.54
CA ASN A 250 7.85 14.84 5.74
C ASN A 250 6.52 15.17 6.44
N HIS A 251 5.70 16.01 5.81
CA HIS A 251 4.43 16.52 6.37
C HIS A 251 3.22 15.62 6.07
N GLU A 252 3.44 14.48 5.40
CA GLU A 252 2.37 13.60 4.92
C GLU A 252 1.64 12.89 6.05
N CYS A 253 2.34 12.52 7.12
CA CYS A 253 1.75 11.89 8.31
C CYS A 253 2.56 12.22 9.57
N LEU A 254 1.99 11.93 10.74
CA LEU A 254 2.68 12.11 12.01
C LEU A 254 3.74 11.03 12.23
N THR A 255 4.88 11.39 12.83
CA THR A 255 5.87 10.39 13.26
C THR A 255 5.29 9.50 14.36
N TRP A 256 5.56 8.20 14.29
CA TRP A 256 5.17 7.24 15.33
C TRP A 256 5.88 7.50 16.67
N GLY A 257 6.94 8.31 16.66
CA GLY A 257 7.61 8.77 17.88
C GLY A 257 6.70 9.52 18.85
N ILE A 258 5.59 10.10 18.37
CA ILE A 258 4.63 10.85 19.19
C ILE A 258 3.35 10.07 19.53
N ASP A 259 3.28 8.78 19.21
CA ASP A 259 2.12 7.92 19.54
C ASP A 259 1.73 7.97 21.02
N LYS A 260 2.71 8.17 21.90
CA LYS A 260 2.52 8.20 23.37
C LYS A 260 2.83 9.57 23.99
N GLU A 261 3.09 10.58 23.17
CA GLU A 261 3.53 11.90 23.62
C GLU A 261 2.39 12.91 23.50
N ARG A 262 2.07 13.63 24.59
CA ARG A 262 0.94 14.57 24.65
C ARG A 262 1.27 15.94 24.03
N VAL A 263 1.67 15.92 22.76
CA VAL A 263 2.17 17.11 22.04
C VAL A 263 1.14 17.71 21.08
N LEU A 264 -0.04 17.12 20.98
CA LEU A 264 -1.14 17.55 20.10
C LEU A 264 -2.24 18.25 20.91
N ARG A 265 -1.92 19.42 21.49
CA ARG A 265 -2.79 20.19 22.40
C ARG A 265 -3.30 19.35 23.59
N GLY A 266 -2.40 18.56 24.19
CA GLY A 266 -2.69 17.71 25.35
C GLY A 266 -3.11 16.27 25.00
N ARG A 267 -3.33 15.96 23.72
CA ARG A 267 -3.58 14.60 23.23
C ARG A 267 -2.32 13.94 22.66
N THR A 268 -2.28 12.62 22.66
CA THR A 268 -1.32 11.83 21.88
C THR A 268 -1.80 11.60 20.45
N ALA A 269 -0.93 11.16 19.54
CA ALA A 269 -1.35 10.85 18.16
C ALA A 269 -2.40 9.73 18.11
N VAL A 270 -2.22 8.66 18.89
CA VAL A 270 -3.18 7.54 18.91
C VAL A 270 -4.53 7.92 19.53
N GLU A 271 -4.57 8.86 20.48
CA GLU A 271 -5.83 9.41 21.00
C GLU A 271 -6.57 10.22 19.93
N VAL A 272 -5.85 11.00 19.12
CA VAL A 272 -6.44 11.75 17.99
C VAL A 272 -7.06 10.79 16.97
N TYR A 273 -6.35 9.73 16.59
CA TYR A 273 -6.89 8.71 15.68
C TYR A 273 -8.12 8.02 16.26
N PHE A 274 -8.08 7.65 17.54
CA PHE A 274 -9.22 7.01 18.21
C PHE A 274 -10.45 7.92 18.29
N ASP A 275 -10.28 9.20 18.65
CA ASP A 275 -11.40 10.15 18.70
C ASP A 275 -12.05 10.32 17.32
N TYR A 276 -11.25 10.36 16.25
CA TYR A 276 -11.72 10.43 14.87
C TYR A 276 -12.52 9.18 14.48
N MET A 277 -11.96 7.99 14.70
CA MET A 277 -12.63 6.71 14.44
C MET A 277 -13.95 6.58 15.22
N ARG A 278 -13.96 7.01 16.49
CA ARG A 278 -15.17 7.01 17.31
C ARG A 278 -16.22 7.99 16.77
N SER A 279 -15.81 9.18 16.32
CA SER A 279 -16.75 10.11 15.70
C SER A 279 -17.35 9.54 14.42
N PHE A 280 -16.54 8.87 13.59
CA PHE A 280 -17.01 8.20 12.38
C PHE A 280 -18.04 7.11 12.72
N ARG A 281 -17.69 6.22 13.68
CA ARG A 281 -18.58 5.14 14.14
C ARG A 281 -19.94 5.68 14.58
N VAL A 282 -19.98 6.76 15.35
CA VAL A 282 -21.21 7.34 15.88
C VAL A 282 -22.02 8.03 14.78
N GLU A 283 -21.38 8.79 13.89
CA GLU A 283 -22.09 9.52 12.83
C GLU A 283 -22.76 8.58 11.82
N PHE A 284 -22.13 7.44 11.53
CA PHE A 284 -22.56 6.49 10.51
C PHE A 284 -23.15 5.18 11.04
N ASP A 285 -23.60 5.17 12.30
CA ASP A 285 -24.14 3.97 12.99
C ASP A 285 -25.16 3.21 12.13
N GLU A 286 -26.08 3.92 11.46
CA GLU A 286 -27.08 3.33 10.56
C GLU A 286 -26.45 2.47 9.44
N PHE A 287 -25.32 2.90 8.88
CA PHE A 287 -24.64 2.18 7.78
C PHE A 287 -23.86 0.96 8.28
N PHE A 288 -23.47 0.93 9.55
CA PHE A 288 -22.90 -0.25 10.19
C PHE A 288 -24.00 -1.27 10.51
N GLU A 289 -25.13 -0.83 11.07
CA GLU A 289 -26.26 -1.70 11.40
C GLU A 289 -26.88 -2.35 10.15
N ASP A 290 -27.00 -1.58 9.06
CA ASP A 290 -27.47 -2.07 7.75
C ASP A 290 -26.40 -2.91 7.02
N GLY A 291 -25.18 -3.00 7.56
CA GLY A 291 -24.05 -3.70 6.96
C GLY A 291 -23.63 -3.14 5.61
N VAL A 292 -23.88 -1.85 5.34
CA VAL A 292 -23.44 -1.16 4.10
C VAL A 292 -21.93 -1.01 4.11
N ILE A 293 -21.37 -0.60 5.25
CA ILE A 293 -19.93 -0.58 5.49
C ILE A 293 -19.46 -2.01 5.69
N SER A 294 -18.69 -2.54 4.74
CA SER A 294 -18.20 -3.92 4.77
C SER A 294 -16.83 -4.06 5.43
N GLU A 295 -16.02 -2.99 5.42
CA GLU A 295 -14.67 -2.99 5.98
C GLU A 295 -14.18 -1.55 6.24
N ILE A 296 -13.37 -1.40 7.29
CA ILE A 296 -12.64 -0.17 7.58
C ILE A 296 -11.14 -0.41 7.40
N GLU A 297 -10.51 0.27 6.44
CA GLU A 297 -9.06 0.30 6.33
C GLU A 297 -8.48 1.41 7.20
N ILE A 298 -7.48 1.09 8.01
CA ILE A 298 -6.85 2.05 8.92
C ILE A 298 -5.56 2.57 8.30
N GLY A 299 -5.50 3.88 8.05
CA GLY A 299 -4.28 4.53 7.59
C GLY A 299 -3.21 4.53 8.68
N LEU A 300 -2.05 3.92 8.40
CA LEU A 300 -0.97 3.72 9.39
C LEU A 300 0.32 4.49 9.08
N GLY A 301 0.29 5.35 8.06
CA GLY A 301 1.47 6.08 7.60
C GLY A 301 1.23 6.82 6.29
N PRO A 302 2.29 7.13 5.53
CA PRO A 302 2.18 7.80 4.23
C PRO A 302 1.37 6.94 3.25
N CYS A 303 0.56 7.57 2.41
CA CYS A 303 -0.47 6.91 1.57
C CYS A 303 -1.45 6.00 2.34
N GLY A 304 -1.55 6.11 3.66
CA GLY A 304 -2.30 5.18 4.50
C GLY A 304 -1.59 3.84 4.75
N GLU A 305 -0.41 3.63 4.17
CA GLU A 305 0.33 2.38 4.25
C GLU A 305 1.14 2.29 5.56
N LEU A 306 1.23 1.10 6.14
CA LEU A 306 2.11 0.83 7.28
C LEU A 306 3.57 0.74 6.81
N ARG A 307 4.22 1.90 6.68
CA ARG A 307 5.64 2.06 6.35
C ARG A 307 6.19 3.42 6.77
N TYR A 308 7.50 3.57 6.71
CA TYR A 308 8.13 4.88 6.75
C TYR A 308 8.05 5.60 5.39
N PRO A 309 8.09 6.95 5.36
CA PRO A 309 8.14 7.71 4.12
C PRO A 309 9.56 7.74 3.52
N SER A 310 10.10 6.57 3.16
CA SER A 310 11.52 6.40 2.77
C SER A 310 11.84 6.76 1.31
N TYR A 311 10.84 6.93 0.45
CA TYR A 311 10.97 7.28 -0.97
C TYR A 311 10.13 8.51 -1.39
N PRO A 312 10.19 9.65 -0.67
CA PRO A 312 9.33 10.79 -0.96
C PRO A 312 9.82 11.53 -2.22
N ALA A 313 8.99 11.56 -3.26
CA ALA A 313 9.28 12.31 -4.48
C ALA A 313 9.55 13.80 -4.21
N LYS A 314 8.87 14.38 -3.22
CA LYS A 314 9.07 15.76 -2.73
C LYS A 314 10.50 16.04 -2.24
N HIS A 315 11.23 15.04 -1.77
CA HIS A 315 12.64 15.20 -1.35
C HIS A 315 13.63 14.73 -2.42
N GLY A 316 13.16 14.55 -3.66
CA GLY A 316 14.02 14.23 -4.80
C GLY A 316 14.36 12.75 -4.97
N TRP A 317 13.71 11.86 -4.22
CA TRP A 317 13.77 10.42 -4.52
C TRP A 317 13.21 10.14 -5.92
N ARG A 318 13.83 9.20 -6.62
CA ARG A 318 13.40 8.70 -7.92
C ARG A 318 13.54 7.19 -7.96
N TYR A 319 12.59 6.53 -8.61
CA TYR A 319 12.71 5.10 -8.86
C TYR A 319 13.98 4.82 -9.68
N SER A 320 14.82 3.85 -9.30
CA SER A 320 14.68 2.84 -8.25
C SER A 320 15.60 3.07 -7.03
N GLY A 321 15.80 4.30 -6.55
CA GLY A 321 16.69 4.59 -5.41
C GLY A 321 16.41 3.80 -4.12
N ILE A 322 17.43 3.50 -3.33
CA ILE A 322 17.31 2.72 -2.06
C ILE A 322 16.44 3.39 -0.97
N GLY A 323 16.17 4.69 -1.08
CA GLY A 323 15.47 5.44 -0.05
C GLY A 323 16.37 5.85 1.13
N GLU A 324 15.80 6.46 2.17
CA GLU A 324 16.53 6.79 3.41
C GLU A 324 15.72 6.45 4.66
N PHE A 325 16.42 6.08 5.74
CA PHE A 325 15.80 5.90 7.06
C PHE A 325 15.18 7.21 7.58
N GLN A 326 13.95 7.14 8.09
CA GLN A 326 13.13 8.30 8.46
C GLN A 326 12.97 8.48 9.98
N CYS A 327 14.00 8.13 10.76
CA CYS A 327 13.93 8.07 12.22
C CYS A 327 14.57 9.25 12.98
N TYR A 328 14.93 10.34 12.29
CA TYR A 328 15.78 11.39 12.85
C TYR A 328 15.02 12.49 13.60
N ASP A 329 13.71 12.35 13.80
CA ASP A 329 12.96 13.23 14.70
C ASP A 329 13.38 12.97 16.16
N LYS A 330 13.29 13.98 17.01
CA LYS A 330 13.79 13.87 18.38
C LYS A 330 13.13 12.75 19.21
N TYR A 331 11.92 12.33 18.88
CA TYR A 331 11.19 11.32 19.65
C TYR A 331 11.66 9.92 19.28
N LEU A 332 11.79 9.63 17.99
CA LEU A 332 12.36 8.37 17.51
C LEU A 332 13.85 8.25 17.88
N MET A 333 14.63 9.32 17.78
CA MET A 333 16.03 9.30 18.22
C MET A 333 16.16 8.99 19.72
N LYS A 334 15.31 9.59 20.57
CA LYS A 334 15.27 9.26 22.00
C LYS A 334 14.85 7.80 22.26
N SER A 335 13.93 7.26 21.44
CA SER A 335 13.55 5.84 21.50
C SER A 335 14.72 4.92 21.15
N LEU A 336 15.49 5.27 20.11
CA LEU A 336 16.69 4.52 19.69
C LEU A 336 17.80 4.56 20.74
N GLU A 337 18.10 5.73 21.29
CA GLU A 337 19.06 5.91 22.39
C GLU A 337 18.72 5.01 23.58
N LYS A 338 17.44 5.02 24.01
CA LYS A 338 16.96 4.17 25.09
C LYS A 338 17.08 2.68 24.76
N ALA A 339 16.77 2.27 23.53
CA ALA A 339 16.93 0.88 23.10
C ALA A 339 18.40 0.44 23.14
N ALA A 340 19.33 1.33 22.77
CA ALA A 340 20.76 1.08 22.78
C ALA A 340 21.31 0.98 24.22
N GLU A 341 20.84 1.83 25.13
CA GLU A 341 21.15 1.77 26.56
C GLU A 341 20.70 0.45 27.19
N VAL A 342 19.45 0.02 26.93
CA VAL A 342 18.91 -1.25 27.43
C VAL A 342 19.71 -2.45 26.92
N ARG A 343 20.24 -2.36 25.69
CA ARG A 343 21.10 -3.40 25.12
C ARG A 343 22.52 -3.41 25.70
N GLY A 344 22.92 -2.38 26.45
CA GLY A 344 24.28 -2.23 26.99
C GLY A 344 25.28 -1.63 26.00
N HIS A 345 24.80 -1.05 24.90
CA HIS A 345 25.63 -0.47 23.85
C HIS A 345 25.16 0.95 23.52
N ALA A 346 25.22 1.88 24.47
CA ALA A 346 24.73 3.26 24.31
C ALA A 346 25.24 3.96 23.04
N PHE A 347 26.47 3.66 22.58
CA PHE A 347 27.01 4.22 21.34
C PHE A 347 26.25 3.78 20.08
N TRP A 348 25.41 2.74 20.13
CA TRP A 348 24.51 2.34 19.03
C TRP A 348 23.24 3.20 18.93
N GLY A 349 23.03 4.15 19.84
CA GLY A 349 21.86 5.04 19.87
C GLY A 349 21.84 6.09 18.75
N ARG A 350 22.16 5.73 17.52
CA ARG A 350 22.22 6.63 16.36
C ARG A 350 21.78 5.92 15.08
N GLY A 351 21.39 6.67 14.05
CA GLY A 351 21.16 6.13 12.70
C GLY A 351 22.47 5.72 12.01
N PRO A 352 22.42 4.82 11.00
CA PRO A 352 23.61 4.37 10.27
C PRO A 352 24.23 5.50 9.44
N ASP A 353 25.51 5.78 9.68
CA ASP A 353 26.22 6.88 9.02
C ASP A 353 26.61 6.60 7.55
N ASN A 354 26.49 5.34 7.13
CA ASN A 354 26.99 4.81 5.87
C ASN A 354 25.90 4.18 4.99
N ALA A 355 24.65 4.56 5.24
CA ALA A 355 23.47 4.11 4.49
C ALA A 355 23.27 4.83 3.14
N GLY A 356 24.15 5.77 2.77
CA GLY A 356 24.00 6.54 1.54
C GLY A 356 22.86 7.56 1.61
N SER A 357 22.32 7.91 0.46
CA SER A 357 21.23 8.85 0.23
C SER A 357 20.12 8.25 -0.64
N TYR A 358 18.98 8.95 -0.76
CA TYR A 358 17.75 8.47 -1.40
C TYR A 358 17.93 7.71 -2.74
N ASN A 359 18.83 8.18 -3.62
CA ASN A 359 18.99 7.69 -4.98
C ASN A 359 20.23 6.81 -5.20
N ASP A 360 20.97 6.48 -4.15
CA ASP A 360 22.09 5.55 -4.24
C ASP A 360 21.60 4.14 -4.56
N LYS A 361 22.50 3.28 -5.01
CA LYS A 361 22.28 1.84 -5.20
C LYS A 361 22.87 1.06 -4.03
N PRO A 362 22.37 -0.15 -3.72
CA PRO A 362 22.85 -0.92 -2.57
C PRO A 362 24.37 -1.10 -2.55
N HIS A 363 24.97 -1.44 -3.69
CA HIS A 363 26.41 -1.68 -3.85
C HIS A 363 27.28 -0.42 -3.73
N GLU A 364 26.71 0.78 -3.81
CA GLU A 364 27.41 2.06 -3.65
C GLU A 364 27.53 2.45 -2.17
N THR A 365 26.75 1.81 -1.30
CA THR A 365 26.73 2.08 0.13
C THR A 365 27.45 0.99 0.91
N ARG A 366 28.16 1.37 1.98
CA ARG A 366 28.80 0.38 2.87
C ARG A 366 27.78 -0.33 3.76
N PHE A 367 26.63 0.28 4.02
CA PHE A 367 25.59 -0.34 4.82
C PHE A 367 24.86 -1.44 4.05
N PHE A 368 24.45 -1.20 2.80
CA PHE A 368 23.57 -2.13 2.04
C PHE A 368 24.29 -3.01 1.01
N CYS A 369 25.59 -2.84 0.76
CA CYS A 369 26.32 -3.72 -0.16
C CYS A 369 26.35 -5.17 0.34
N ASP A 370 26.70 -6.10 -0.54
CA ASP A 370 26.83 -7.52 -0.16
C ASP A 370 27.87 -7.70 0.95
N GLY A 371 27.46 -8.31 2.07
CA GLY A 371 28.27 -8.41 3.28
C GLY A 371 28.45 -7.08 4.05
N GLY A 372 27.64 -6.07 3.75
CA GLY A 372 27.66 -4.75 4.36
C GLY A 372 27.18 -4.70 5.82
N ASP A 373 27.22 -3.50 6.38
CA ASP A 373 26.96 -3.31 7.81
C ASP A 373 25.51 -3.60 8.25
N TYR A 374 24.56 -3.73 7.31
CA TYR A 374 23.18 -4.17 7.60
C TYR A 374 23.14 -5.51 8.36
N ASP A 375 24.10 -6.40 8.10
CA ASP A 375 24.19 -7.72 8.73
C ASP A 375 25.13 -7.77 9.95
N SER A 376 25.78 -6.64 10.28
CA SER A 376 26.62 -6.51 11.47
C SER A 376 25.79 -6.53 12.77
N TYR A 377 26.47 -6.66 13.93
CA TYR A 377 25.79 -6.57 15.23
C TYR A 377 25.01 -5.26 15.41
N TYR A 378 25.57 -4.14 14.94
CA TYR A 378 24.92 -2.84 14.98
C TYR A 378 23.75 -2.76 13.98
N GLY A 379 23.96 -3.21 12.73
CA GLY A 379 22.92 -3.19 11.69
C GLY A 379 21.69 -4.02 12.09
N ARG A 380 21.92 -5.24 12.59
CA ARG A 380 20.86 -6.11 13.11
C ARG A 380 20.12 -5.48 14.29
N PHE A 381 20.81 -4.80 15.20
CA PHE A 381 20.19 -4.05 16.29
C PHE A 381 19.32 -2.90 15.76
N PHE A 382 19.87 -2.06 14.89
CA PHE A 382 19.19 -0.88 14.37
C PHE A 382 17.96 -1.27 13.53
N LEU A 383 18.09 -2.23 12.61
CA LEU A 383 16.99 -2.71 11.77
C LEU A 383 15.91 -3.44 12.57
N ASN A 384 16.29 -4.17 13.63
CA ASN A 384 15.30 -4.76 14.55
C ASN A 384 14.53 -3.67 15.29
N TRP A 385 15.20 -2.63 15.81
CA TRP A 385 14.53 -1.51 16.44
C TRP A 385 13.60 -0.78 15.47
N TYR A 386 14.10 -0.41 14.29
CA TYR A 386 13.37 0.37 13.29
C TYR A 386 12.10 -0.36 12.80
N SER A 387 12.23 -1.64 12.42
CA SER A 387 11.07 -2.46 12.04
C SER A 387 10.12 -2.74 13.20
N ARG A 388 10.63 -2.82 14.44
CA ARG A 388 9.77 -3.02 15.61
C ARG A 388 8.94 -1.78 15.95
N VAL A 389 9.47 -0.57 15.75
CA VAL A 389 8.69 0.66 15.93
C VAL A 389 7.49 0.67 14.98
N LEU A 390 7.66 0.23 13.72
CA LEU A 390 6.58 0.03 12.75
C LEU A 390 5.53 -0.95 13.26
N VAL A 391 5.94 -2.16 13.66
CA VAL A 391 5.00 -3.19 14.16
C VAL A 391 4.28 -2.71 15.42
N ASP A 392 4.99 -2.08 16.35
CA ASP A 392 4.43 -1.58 17.60
C ASP A 392 3.45 -0.40 17.35
N HIS A 393 3.64 0.39 16.28
CA HIS A 393 2.69 1.43 15.86
C HIS A 393 1.39 0.81 15.37
N GLY A 394 1.48 -0.11 14.39
CA GLY A 394 0.32 -0.84 13.90
C GLY A 394 -0.45 -1.53 15.03
N ASP A 395 0.26 -2.18 15.96
CA ASP A 395 -0.34 -2.85 17.12
C ASP A 395 -1.20 -1.91 17.99
N ARG A 396 -0.74 -0.67 18.21
CA ARG A 396 -1.46 0.31 19.04
C ARG A 396 -2.70 0.86 18.35
N VAL A 397 -2.56 1.24 17.08
CA VAL A 397 -3.65 1.88 16.35
C VAL A 397 -4.74 0.87 16.05
N LEU A 398 -4.39 -0.36 15.64
CA LEU A 398 -5.38 -1.42 15.39
C LEU A 398 -6.11 -1.86 16.66
N ALA A 399 -5.43 -1.90 17.82
CA ALA A 399 -6.10 -2.14 19.10
C ALA A 399 -7.20 -1.11 19.39
N LEU A 400 -6.97 0.16 19.05
CA LEU A 400 -7.94 1.24 19.22
C LEU A 400 -9.01 1.21 18.13
N ALA A 401 -8.66 0.83 16.90
CA ALA A 401 -9.61 0.65 15.81
C ALA A 401 -10.62 -0.45 16.13
N ASN A 402 -10.17 -1.61 16.63
CA ASN A 402 -11.06 -2.69 17.06
C ASN A 402 -12.00 -2.28 18.18
N LEU A 403 -11.57 -1.40 19.07
CA LEU A 403 -12.44 -0.84 20.11
C LEU A 403 -13.48 0.13 19.52
N ALA A 404 -13.12 0.91 18.49
CA ALA A 404 -14.01 1.85 17.83
C ALA A 404 -15.02 1.16 16.89
N PHE A 405 -14.64 0.05 16.27
CA PHE A 405 -15.37 -0.63 15.21
C PHE A 405 -15.72 -2.07 15.57
N GLU A 406 -16.02 -2.34 16.85
CA GLU A 406 -16.35 -3.68 17.34
C GLU A 406 -17.38 -4.38 16.43
N GLY A 407 -17.04 -5.58 15.94
CA GLY A 407 -17.87 -6.38 15.05
C GLY A 407 -17.78 -6.02 13.55
N THR A 408 -17.00 -5.01 13.16
CA THR A 408 -16.76 -4.65 11.75
C THR A 408 -15.35 -5.07 11.33
N PRO A 409 -15.15 -5.69 10.15
CA PRO A 409 -13.82 -6.01 9.64
C PRO A 409 -12.92 -4.77 9.54
N VAL A 410 -11.68 -4.94 9.99
CA VAL A 410 -10.64 -3.91 9.92
C VAL A 410 -9.50 -4.41 9.03
N ALA A 411 -8.94 -3.55 8.19
CA ALA A 411 -7.80 -3.85 7.33
C ALA A 411 -6.64 -2.87 7.57
N ALA A 412 -5.44 -3.33 7.23
CA ALA A 412 -4.24 -2.51 7.19
C ALA A 412 -3.53 -2.70 5.85
N LYS A 413 -3.07 -1.59 5.27
CA LYS A 413 -2.41 -1.60 3.97
C LYS A 413 -0.89 -1.72 4.09
N LEU A 414 -0.28 -2.59 3.30
CA LEU A 414 1.17 -2.69 3.12
C LEU A 414 1.57 -2.30 1.69
N SER A 415 2.70 -1.61 1.58
CA SER A 415 3.25 -1.18 0.29
C SER A 415 4.11 -2.26 -0.35
N GLY A 416 3.96 -2.46 -1.67
CA GLY A 416 4.77 -3.36 -2.47
C GLY A 416 6.12 -2.76 -2.87
N ILE A 417 7.12 -2.84 -1.99
CA ILE A 417 8.49 -2.34 -2.24
C ILE A 417 9.30 -3.39 -3.01
N HIS A 418 9.07 -3.47 -4.31
CA HIS A 418 9.60 -4.55 -5.15
C HIS A 418 11.01 -4.32 -5.70
N TRP A 419 11.54 -3.09 -5.68
CA TRP A 419 12.87 -2.79 -6.18
C TRP A 419 13.96 -3.14 -5.15
N TRP A 420 15.13 -3.56 -5.63
CA TRP A 420 16.21 -4.18 -4.86
C TRP A 420 15.88 -5.49 -4.16
N TYR A 421 14.71 -6.08 -4.37
CA TYR A 421 14.30 -7.36 -3.78
C TYR A 421 15.25 -8.51 -4.16
N LYS A 422 15.90 -8.47 -5.34
CA LYS A 422 16.90 -9.48 -5.74
C LYS A 422 18.31 -9.25 -5.18
N THR A 423 18.49 -8.28 -4.29
CA THR A 423 19.78 -8.04 -3.59
C THR A 423 19.79 -8.71 -2.23
N ALA A 424 20.96 -9.03 -1.66
CA ALA A 424 20.99 -9.69 -0.34
C ALA A 424 20.43 -8.80 0.79
N SER A 425 20.58 -7.48 0.66
CA SER A 425 20.16 -6.52 1.69
C SER A 425 18.71 -6.10 1.60
N HIS A 426 18.05 -6.21 0.44
CA HIS A 426 16.69 -5.70 0.24
C HIS A 426 16.55 -4.22 0.65
N ALA A 427 17.51 -3.39 0.22
CA ALA A 427 17.75 -2.06 0.79
C ALA A 427 16.50 -1.15 0.88
N ALA A 428 15.64 -1.15 -0.14
CA ALA A 428 14.43 -0.33 -0.13
C ALA A 428 13.37 -0.81 0.89
N GLU A 429 13.23 -2.13 1.06
CA GLU A 429 12.39 -2.70 2.11
C GLU A 429 12.92 -2.31 3.50
N LEU A 430 14.24 -2.38 3.70
CA LEU A 430 14.87 -1.99 4.96
C LEU A 430 14.61 -0.52 5.31
N THR A 431 14.76 0.41 4.37
CA THR A 431 14.50 1.84 4.62
C THR A 431 13.02 2.13 4.83
N ALA A 432 12.12 1.39 4.16
CA ALA A 432 10.68 1.46 4.36
C ALA A 432 10.20 0.88 5.71
N GLY A 433 11.06 0.11 6.41
CA GLY A 433 10.80 -0.47 7.73
C GLY A 433 10.54 -1.98 7.71
N PHE A 434 10.52 -2.61 6.54
CA PHE A 434 10.39 -4.05 6.40
C PHE A 434 11.78 -4.67 6.53
N TYR A 435 12.08 -5.26 7.69
CA TYR A 435 13.37 -5.89 7.91
C TYR A 435 13.45 -7.27 7.24
N ASN A 436 13.45 -7.29 5.90
CA ASN A 436 13.32 -8.47 5.05
C ASN A 436 14.58 -8.77 4.21
N PRO A 437 15.80 -8.87 4.80
CA PRO A 437 16.94 -9.33 4.01
C PRO A 437 16.74 -10.79 3.56
N CYS A 438 17.52 -11.26 2.59
CA CYS A 438 17.31 -12.56 1.96
C CYS A 438 17.33 -13.80 2.90
N ASN A 439 17.77 -13.63 4.15
CA ASN A 439 17.86 -14.67 5.17
C ASN A 439 16.83 -14.52 6.32
N ARG A 440 15.85 -13.60 6.20
CA ARG A 440 14.84 -13.35 7.23
C ARG A 440 13.53 -12.88 6.59
N ASP A 441 12.43 -13.50 6.99
CA ASP A 441 11.09 -13.00 6.66
C ASP A 441 10.75 -11.74 7.50
N GLY A 442 10.69 -10.60 6.83
CA GLY A 442 10.32 -9.31 7.43
C GLY A 442 8.81 -9.07 7.56
N TYR A 443 7.99 -9.85 6.85
CA TYR A 443 6.53 -9.70 6.79
C TYR A 443 5.81 -10.56 7.84
N ALA A 444 6.38 -11.71 8.22
CA ALA A 444 5.80 -12.60 9.24
C ALA A 444 5.48 -11.91 10.60
N PRO A 445 6.33 -11.01 11.15
CA PRO A 445 5.97 -10.25 12.35
C PRO A 445 4.80 -9.29 12.16
N ILE A 446 4.63 -8.72 10.96
CA ILE A 446 3.51 -7.84 10.62
C ILE A 446 2.24 -8.69 10.52
N ALA A 447 2.27 -9.80 9.79
CA ALA A 447 1.15 -10.72 9.69
C ALA A 447 0.70 -11.24 11.07
N SER A 448 1.65 -11.56 11.95
CA SER A 448 1.35 -11.94 13.35
C SER A 448 0.69 -10.83 14.14
N MET A 449 1.10 -9.58 13.94
CA MET A 449 0.48 -8.40 14.57
C MET A 449 -0.94 -8.17 14.03
N LEU A 450 -1.16 -8.29 12.72
CA LEU A 450 -2.50 -8.21 12.13
C LEU A 450 -3.41 -9.33 12.66
N LYS A 451 -2.89 -10.56 12.75
CA LYS A 451 -3.63 -11.70 13.31
C LYS A 451 -4.08 -11.47 14.74
N LYS A 452 -3.23 -10.86 15.58
CA LYS A 452 -3.57 -10.50 16.97
C LYS A 452 -4.81 -9.60 17.04
N HIS A 453 -5.04 -8.77 16.02
CA HIS A 453 -6.16 -7.84 15.93
C HIS A 453 -7.26 -8.30 14.98
N GLU A 454 -7.21 -9.54 14.49
CA GLU A 454 -8.16 -10.05 13.48
C GLU A 454 -8.27 -9.14 12.25
N ALA A 455 -7.21 -8.39 11.95
CA ALA A 455 -7.18 -7.46 10.84
C ALA A 455 -6.80 -8.18 9.54
N ALA A 456 -7.46 -7.79 8.44
CA ALA A 456 -7.09 -8.20 7.10
C ALA A 456 -5.84 -7.45 6.64
N LEU A 457 -5.08 -8.08 5.75
CA LEU A 457 -4.00 -7.45 5.02
C LEU A 457 -4.53 -6.94 3.68
N ASN A 458 -4.38 -5.67 3.38
CA ASN A 458 -4.52 -5.15 2.02
C ASN A 458 -3.13 -4.93 1.41
N PHE A 459 -2.86 -5.55 0.26
CA PHE A 459 -1.56 -5.48 -0.39
C PHE A 459 -1.65 -4.96 -1.83
N THR A 460 -0.72 -4.09 -2.21
CA THR A 460 -0.62 -3.52 -3.56
C THR A 460 0.27 -4.36 -4.48
N CYS A 461 0.37 -3.99 -5.77
CA CYS A 461 1.30 -4.55 -6.77
C CYS A 461 0.96 -5.93 -7.37
N VAL A 462 -0.26 -6.43 -7.21
CA VAL A 462 -0.66 -7.74 -7.77
C VAL A 462 -0.77 -7.76 -9.30
N GLU A 463 -0.80 -6.60 -9.96
CA GLU A 463 -0.83 -6.50 -11.42
C GLU A 463 0.57 -6.52 -12.07
N LEU A 464 1.63 -6.26 -11.29
CA LEU A 464 2.98 -6.08 -11.82
C LEU A 464 3.63 -7.42 -12.20
N ARG A 465 4.40 -7.40 -13.30
CA ARG A 465 5.17 -8.55 -13.78
C ARG A 465 6.65 -8.31 -13.59
N THR A 466 7.39 -9.32 -13.12
CA THR A 466 8.85 -9.22 -12.97
C THR A 466 9.54 -9.07 -14.32
N LEU A 467 8.96 -9.62 -15.40
CA LEU A 467 9.47 -9.48 -16.76
C LEU A 467 9.41 -8.02 -17.25
N ASP A 468 8.29 -7.33 -17.08
CA ASP A 468 8.14 -5.94 -17.52
C ASP A 468 9.16 -5.03 -16.80
N GLN A 469 9.38 -5.27 -15.51
CA GLN A 469 10.40 -4.55 -14.74
C GLN A 469 11.82 -4.86 -15.23
N TYR A 470 12.09 -6.08 -15.69
CA TYR A 470 13.40 -6.45 -16.24
C TYR A 470 13.64 -5.82 -17.63
N GLU A 471 12.59 -5.64 -18.43
CA GLU A 471 12.68 -4.98 -19.73
C GLU A 471 12.83 -3.45 -19.57
N ASP A 472 12.07 -2.84 -18.68
CA ASP A 472 12.04 -1.38 -18.51
C ASP A 472 13.15 -0.85 -17.58
N PHE A 473 13.46 -1.58 -16.49
CA PHE A 473 14.40 -1.14 -15.43
C PHE A 473 15.26 -2.31 -14.89
N PRO A 474 16.08 -2.98 -15.72
CA PRO A 474 16.88 -4.14 -15.30
C PRO A 474 17.81 -3.83 -14.12
N GLU A 475 18.28 -2.60 -14.00
CA GLU A 475 19.14 -2.13 -12.90
C GLU A 475 18.43 -2.06 -11.55
N ALA A 476 17.09 -2.04 -11.52
CA ALA A 476 16.32 -1.97 -10.28
C ALA A 476 16.35 -3.28 -9.49
N LEU A 477 16.79 -4.39 -10.11
CA LEU A 477 16.83 -5.73 -9.50
C LEU A 477 15.49 -6.07 -8.81
N ALA A 478 14.40 -5.69 -9.47
CA ALA A 478 13.05 -5.80 -8.92
C ALA A 478 12.50 -7.23 -9.04
N ASP A 479 11.62 -7.59 -8.11
CA ASP A 479 10.87 -8.85 -8.15
C ASP A 479 9.46 -8.72 -7.55
N PRO A 480 8.53 -8.00 -8.21
CA PRO A 480 7.18 -7.86 -7.71
C PRO A 480 6.45 -9.20 -7.52
N GLU A 481 6.69 -10.19 -8.39
CA GLU A 481 6.04 -11.51 -8.28
C GLU A 481 6.56 -12.29 -7.05
N GLY A 482 7.87 -12.29 -6.83
CA GLY A 482 8.48 -12.89 -5.64
C GLY A 482 8.00 -12.22 -4.34
N LEU A 483 7.87 -10.89 -4.36
CA LEU A 483 7.36 -10.11 -3.23
C LEU A 483 5.89 -10.43 -2.93
N VAL A 484 5.01 -10.39 -3.94
CA VAL A 484 3.59 -10.75 -3.79
C VAL A 484 3.47 -12.16 -3.21
N TRP A 485 4.21 -13.13 -3.76
CA TRP A 485 4.20 -14.49 -3.23
C TRP A 485 4.60 -14.55 -1.75
N GLN A 486 5.66 -13.85 -1.34
CA GLN A 486 6.12 -13.87 0.06
C GLN A 486 5.05 -13.26 1.00
N VAL A 487 4.55 -12.08 0.65
CA VAL A 487 3.61 -11.34 1.51
C VAL A 487 2.28 -12.08 1.67
N LEU A 488 1.73 -12.62 0.58
CA LEU A 488 0.46 -13.35 0.64
C LEU A 488 0.60 -14.65 1.46
N ASN A 489 1.68 -15.40 1.28
CA ASN A 489 1.90 -16.61 2.08
C ASN A 489 2.16 -16.29 3.56
N ALA A 490 2.91 -15.24 3.89
CA ALA A 490 3.12 -14.83 5.27
C ALA A 490 1.79 -14.49 5.99
N ALA A 491 0.82 -13.90 5.28
CA ALA A 491 -0.52 -13.62 5.77
C ALA A 491 -1.38 -14.89 5.90
N TRP A 492 -1.41 -15.71 4.85
CA TRP A 492 -2.21 -16.93 4.86
C TRP A 492 -1.73 -17.99 5.85
N ASP A 493 -0.42 -18.10 6.09
CA ASP A 493 0.16 -19.04 7.05
C ASP A 493 -0.27 -18.76 8.49
N VAL A 494 -0.62 -17.50 8.81
CA VAL A 494 -1.23 -17.11 10.10
C VAL A 494 -2.76 -16.96 10.01
N SER A 495 -3.34 -17.31 8.87
CA SER A 495 -4.78 -17.31 8.61
C SER A 495 -5.43 -15.93 8.84
N ILE A 496 -4.87 -14.87 8.23
CA ILE A 496 -5.56 -13.59 8.07
C ILE A 496 -6.11 -13.45 6.65
N PRO A 497 -7.26 -12.76 6.45
CA PRO A 497 -7.75 -12.42 5.13
C PRO A 497 -6.76 -11.52 4.39
N VAL A 498 -6.72 -11.68 3.07
CA VAL A 498 -5.88 -10.87 2.18
C VAL A 498 -6.76 -10.23 1.13
N ALA A 499 -6.84 -8.91 1.14
CA ALA A 499 -7.37 -8.09 0.05
C ALA A 499 -6.23 -7.52 -0.79
N SER A 500 -6.55 -7.02 -1.98
CA SER A 500 -5.53 -6.41 -2.84
C SER A 500 -6.05 -5.30 -3.73
N GLU A 501 -5.12 -4.48 -4.20
CA GLU A 501 -5.32 -3.38 -5.14
C GLU A 501 -4.27 -3.42 -6.25
N ASN A 502 -4.62 -2.95 -7.45
CA ASN A 502 -3.62 -2.63 -8.46
C ASN A 502 -2.86 -1.35 -8.10
N ALA A 503 -1.52 -1.37 -8.22
CA ALA A 503 -0.69 -0.19 -7.95
C ALA A 503 -0.73 0.83 -9.10
N LEU A 504 -0.87 0.37 -10.34
CA LEU A 504 -0.95 1.20 -11.55
C LEU A 504 -2.26 0.99 -12.31
N PRO A 505 -2.79 2.02 -13.01
CA PRO A 505 -3.99 1.88 -13.82
C PRO A 505 -3.84 0.79 -14.89
N CYS A 506 -4.80 -0.13 -14.97
CA CYS A 506 -4.79 -1.24 -15.91
C CYS A 506 -6.15 -1.36 -16.60
N TYR A 507 -6.16 -1.27 -17.94
CA TYR A 507 -7.40 -1.29 -18.72
C TYR A 507 -7.45 -2.45 -19.72
N ASP A 508 -6.35 -3.21 -19.83
CA ASP A 508 -6.18 -4.25 -20.83
C ASP A 508 -6.37 -5.66 -20.23
N ARG A 509 -6.63 -6.60 -21.13
CA ARG A 509 -6.91 -7.98 -20.80
C ARG A 509 -5.75 -8.70 -20.10
N GLU A 510 -4.51 -8.37 -20.45
CA GLU A 510 -3.33 -9.06 -19.93
C GLU A 510 -3.07 -8.69 -18.47
N GLY A 511 -3.24 -7.42 -18.11
CA GLY A 511 -3.14 -6.98 -16.72
C GLY A 511 -4.30 -7.50 -15.86
N TYR A 512 -5.54 -7.50 -16.35
CA TYR A 512 -6.66 -8.13 -15.64
C TYR A 512 -6.45 -9.64 -15.41
N ASN A 513 -5.93 -10.36 -16.41
CA ASN A 513 -5.62 -11.78 -16.25
C ASN A 513 -4.52 -12.00 -15.20
N LYS A 514 -3.52 -11.11 -15.11
CA LYS A 514 -2.49 -11.18 -14.08
C LYS A 514 -3.05 -10.98 -12.67
N ILE A 515 -3.96 -10.01 -12.52
CA ILE A 515 -4.68 -9.80 -11.25
C ILE A 515 -5.48 -11.06 -10.89
N LEU A 516 -6.20 -11.67 -11.84
CA LEU A 516 -6.99 -12.88 -11.61
C LEU A 516 -6.14 -14.07 -11.16
N GLU A 517 -4.94 -14.24 -11.72
CA GLU A 517 -4.01 -15.30 -11.34
C GLU A 517 -3.54 -15.17 -9.90
N ASN A 518 -3.22 -13.95 -9.46
CA ASN A 518 -2.85 -13.65 -8.08
C ASN A 518 -4.06 -13.68 -7.14
N ALA A 519 -5.23 -13.28 -7.62
CA ALA A 519 -6.46 -13.28 -6.85
C ALA A 519 -6.95 -14.70 -6.51
N LYS A 520 -6.77 -15.63 -7.45
CA LYS A 520 -7.22 -17.02 -7.37
C LYS A 520 -6.07 -17.95 -7.79
N PRO A 521 -5.03 -18.12 -6.96
CA PRO A 521 -3.89 -18.96 -7.29
C PRO A 521 -4.31 -20.35 -7.81
N PHE A 522 -3.68 -20.80 -8.90
CA PHE A 522 -4.00 -22.09 -9.50
C PHE A 522 -3.44 -23.23 -8.63
N ASN A 523 -4.27 -24.23 -8.32
CA ASN A 523 -3.88 -25.41 -7.53
C ASN A 523 -3.26 -25.08 -6.15
N ASP A 524 -3.65 -23.98 -5.51
CA ASP A 524 -3.28 -23.78 -4.10
C ASP A 524 -3.88 -24.93 -3.28
N PRO A 525 -3.06 -25.69 -2.52
CA PRO A 525 -3.50 -26.91 -1.84
C PRO A 525 -4.52 -26.64 -0.73
N ASP A 526 -4.52 -25.40 -0.20
CA ASP A 526 -5.40 -24.95 0.86
C ASP A 526 -6.61 -24.16 0.30
N GLY A 527 -6.73 -24.06 -1.03
CA GLY A 527 -7.81 -23.36 -1.71
C GLY A 527 -7.80 -21.85 -1.46
N ARG A 528 -6.63 -21.27 -1.15
CA ARG A 528 -6.51 -19.86 -0.78
C ARG A 528 -6.79 -18.93 -1.96
N HIS A 529 -7.46 -17.82 -1.68
CA HIS A 529 -7.77 -16.76 -2.63
C HIS A 529 -7.91 -15.43 -1.88
N LEU A 530 -7.94 -14.31 -2.62
CA LEU A 530 -8.19 -13.01 -2.01
C LEU A 530 -9.61 -12.93 -1.43
N SER A 531 -9.75 -12.24 -0.31
CA SER A 531 -11.05 -11.94 0.32
C SER A 531 -11.81 -10.84 -0.38
N ALA A 532 -11.10 -9.90 -1.03
CA ALA A 532 -11.64 -8.83 -1.85
C ALA A 532 -10.57 -8.28 -2.79
N PHE A 533 -11.00 -7.61 -3.86
CA PHE A 533 -10.12 -6.82 -4.72
C PHE A 533 -10.70 -5.43 -4.94
N THR A 534 -9.86 -4.41 -4.84
CA THR A 534 -10.26 -3.02 -5.08
C THR A 534 -9.51 -2.45 -6.28
N TYR A 535 -10.26 -2.04 -7.30
CA TYR A 535 -9.72 -1.46 -8.52
C TYR A 535 -9.40 0.04 -8.32
N LEU A 536 -8.17 0.42 -8.62
CA LEU A 536 -7.66 1.79 -8.60
C LEU A 536 -7.57 2.31 -10.04
N ARG A 537 -8.39 3.28 -10.47
CA ARG A 537 -9.45 4.01 -9.75
C ARG A 537 -10.60 4.30 -10.72
N LEU A 538 -11.78 4.63 -10.19
CA LEU A 538 -12.85 5.25 -10.98
C LEU A 538 -12.32 6.51 -11.68
N SER A 539 -12.36 6.49 -13.00
CA SER A 539 -11.87 7.57 -13.85
C SER A 539 -12.66 7.66 -15.15
N PRO A 540 -12.59 8.79 -15.88
CA PRO A 540 -13.13 8.87 -17.22
C PRO A 540 -12.56 7.80 -18.16
N ASP A 541 -11.29 7.44 -17.99
CA ASP A 541 -10.62 6.39 -18.78
C ASP A 541 -11.24 5.01 -18.52
N LEU A 542 -11.53 4.66 -17.26
CA LEU A 542 -12.24 3.41 -16.94
C LEU A 542 -13.65 3.40 -17.57
N MET A 543 -14.32 4.55 -17.58
CA MET A 543 -15.66 4.72 -18.14
C MET A 543 -15.69 4.76 -19.67
N GLU A 544 -14.54 4.75 -20.35
CA GLU A 544 -14.51 4.58 -21.80
C GLU A 544 -15.04 3.20 -22.20
N ARG A 545 -15.91 3.17 -23.23
CA ARG A 545 -16.66 1.98 -23.64
C ARG A 545 -15.82 0.70 -23.75
N CYS A 546 -14.65 0.75 -24.38
CA CYS A 546 -13.82 -0.45 -24.58
C CYS A 546 -13.16 -0.91 -23.27
N ASN A 547 -12.68 0.03 -22.45
CA ASN A 547 -12.07 -0.28 -21.16
C ASN A 547 -13.12 -0.85 -20.21
N PHE A 548 -14.33 -0.29 -20.22
CA PHE A 548 -15.42 -0.74 -19.37
C PHE A 548 -15.94 -2.15 -19.73
N ILE A 549 -15.92 -2.53 -21.01
CA ILE A 549 -16.26 -3.90 -21.43
C ILE A 549 -15.23 -4.91 -20.92
N GLU A 550 -13.93 -4.59 -20.99
CA GLU A 550 -12.89 -5.48 -20.41
C GLU A 550 -12.96 -5.50 -18.87
N PHE A 551 -13.32 -4.38 -18.25
CA PHE A 551 -13.57 -4.31 -16.80
C PHE A 551 -14.77 -5.19 -16.40
N GLU A 552 -15.89 -5.15 -17.12
CA GLU A 552 -17.03 -6.04 -16.90
C GLU A 552 -16.62 -7.52 -16.99
N ARG A 553 -15.84 -7.88 -18.04
CA ARG A 553 -15.28 -9.23 -18.18
C ARG A 553 -14.45 -9.61 -16.94
N PHE A 554 -13.58 -8.70 -16.48
CA PHE A 554 -12.77 -8.92 -15.29
C PHE A 554 -13.62 -9.16 -14.04
N VAL A 555 -14.64 -8.32 -13.78
CA VAL A 555 -15.56 -8.47 -12.64
C VAL A 555 -16.24 -9.84 -12.66
N ARG A 556 -16.76 -10.25 -13.80
CA ARG A 556 -17.42 -11.57 -13.94
C ARG A 556 -16.47 -12.74 -13.68
N ARG A 557 -15.19 -12.65 -14.07
CA ARG A 557 -14.17 -13.68 -13.73
C ARG A 557 -13.81 -13.67 -12.24
N MET A 558 -13.76 -12.50 -11.61
CA MET A 558 -13.57 -12.39 -10.16
C MET A 558 -14.72 -13.06 -9.40
N HIS A 559 -15.93 -12.98 -9.93
CA HIS A 559 -17.12 -13.65 -9.38
C HIS A 559 -17.21 -15.15 -9.70
N GLY A 560 -16.32 -15.68 -10.55
CA GLY A 560 -16.32 -17.08 -10.95
C GLY A 560 -17.40 -17.42 -11.98
N GLU A 561 -17.89 -16.43 -12.73
CA GLU A 561 -18.92 -16.63 -13.76
C GLU A 561 -18.33 -17.12 -15.09
N ALA A 562 -19.13 -17.90 -15.82
CA ALA A 562 -18.83 -18.27 -17.20
C ALA A 562 -18.91 -17.05 -18.12
N ILE A 563 -17.88 -16.87 -18.94
CA ILE A 563 -17.81 -15.81 -19.94
C ILE A 563 -17.81 -16.47 -21.32
N SER A 564 -18.88 -16.24 -22.08
CA SER A 564 -18.81 -16.42 -23.53
C SER A 564 -17.87 -15.35 -24.05
N ASP A 565 -16.76 -15.73 -24.69
CA ASP A 565 -15.84 -14.77 -25.31
C ASP A 565 -16.65 -13.76 -26.11
N LEU A 566 -16.71 -12.52 -25.59
CA LEU A 566 -17.29 -11.41 -26.33
C LEU A 566 -16.33 -11.17 -27.49
N ASP A 567 -16.63 -11.75 -28.65
CA ASP A 567 -15.86 -11.61 -29.87
C ASP A 567 -15.59 -10.11 -30.15
N GLU A 568 -14.31 -9.78 -30.19
CA GLU A 568 -13.64 -8.63 -30.84
C GLU A 568 -14.50 -7.42 -31.25
N LEU A 569 -15.14 -6.72 -30.30
CA LEU A 569 -15.81 -5.44 -30.60
C LEU A 569 -14.86 -4.24 -30.59
N CYS A 570 -13.66 -4.36 -30.00
CA CYS A 570 -12.74 -3.22 -29.81
C CYS A 570 -11.37 -3.34 -30.51
N GLN A 571 -11.07 -4.44 -31.23
CA GLN A 571 -9.78 -4.59 -31.94
C GLN A 571 -9.69 -3.85 -33.29
N ASN A 572 -10.78 -3.25 -33.80
CA ASN A 572 -10.80 -2.55 -35.09
C ASN A 572 -10.44 -1.05 -34.99
N LYS A 573 -9.28 -0.69 -34.42
CA LYS A 573 -8.78 0.70 -34.47
C LYS A 573 -7.62 0.97 -35.45
N ASP A 574 -7.17 -0.01 -36.24
CA ASP A 574 -6.01 0.19 -37.14
C ASP A 574 -6.22 -0.10 -38.65
N THR A 575 -7.46 -0.30 -39.13
CA THR A 575 -7.70 -0.45 -40.60
C THR A 575 -8.90 0.37 -41.06
N GLY A 576 -8.70 1.68 -41.21
CA GLY A 576 -9.75 2.57 -41.68
C GLY A 576 -9.19 3.85 -42.29
N ASN A 577 -8.31 3.73 -43.28
CA ASN A 577 -8.03 4.78 -44.27
C ASN A 577 -7.14 4.21 -45.37
N LEU A 578 -7.75 3.80 -46.50
CA LEU A 578 -7.19 3.79 -47.85
C LEU A 578 -8.15 3.01 -48.77
N ALA A 579 -9.27 3.62 -49.15
CA ALA A 579 -9.96 3.40 -50.41
C ALA A 579 -11.26 4.22 -50.39
N ASP A 580 -11.18 5.46 -50.88
CA ASP A 580 -12.20 6.04 -51.77
C ASP A 580 -11.80 7.48 -52.12
N ASN A 581 -11.24 7.64 -53.32
CA ASN A 581 -11.72 8.58 -54.32
C ASN A 581 -10.80 8.51 -55.56
N MET A 582 -11.38 7.95 -56.64
CA MET A 582 -11.12 8.37 -58.01
C MET A 582 -11.53 9.82 -58.22
#